data_AF-A0A1C3NZ57-F1
#
_entry.id   AF-A0A1C3NZ57-F1
#
_cell.length_a   1.000
_cell.length_b   1.000
_cell.length_c   1.000
_cell.angle_alpha   90.00
_cell.angle_beta   90.00
_cell.angle_gamma   90.00
#
_symmetry.space_group_name_H-M   'P 1'
#
loop_
_entity.id
_entity.type
_entity.pdbx_description
1 polymer ?
#
loop_
_entity_poly.entity_id
_entity_poly.type
_entity_poly.pdbx_seq_one_letter_code
_entity_poly.pdbx_strand_id
1 'polypeptide(L)'
;MLGRHHSTISREIDRNGGTTAYRAVEAQRRCEENLARPKERKLEALPRLHDAVNDGLREKWSPQQISKRLREDHPDDEDMRVSHETIYECLYLQARGELRTELTVALRQGRTRRVNRSRATKTRGKIVDMVNISERPKEADDRAVPGFWEGDLIIGKGNKS
;
A
#
# COMPACT_ATOMS: atom_id res chain seq x y z
N MET A 1 -16.79 35.22 -0.82
CA MET A 1 -16.21 34.52 -1.99
C MET A 1 -15.77 33.12 -1.58
N LEU A 2 -15.87 32.12 -2.46
CA LEU A 2 -15.63 30.69 -2.17
C LEU A 2 -14.14 30.26 -2.10
N GLY A 3 -13.18 31.20 -2.10
CA GLY A 3 -11.73 30.88 -1.99
C GLY A 3 -11.16 30.04 -3.13
N ARG A 4 -11.85 29.92 -4.27
CA ARG A 4 -11.41 29.18 -5.46
C ARG A 4 -11.34 30.10 -6.67
N HIS A 5 -10.43 29.79 -7.60
CA HIS A 5 -10.29 30.53 -8.84
C HIS A 5 -11.57 30.40 -9.69
N HIS A 6 -11.99 31.49 -10.35
CA HIS A 6 -13.23 31.52 -11.12
C HIS A 6 -13.30 30.42 -12.20
N SER A 7 -12.16 30.10 -12.82
CA SER A 7 -12.08 29.03 -13.83
C SER A 7 -12.24 27.62 -13.25
N THR A 8 -11.99 27.42 -11.94
CA THR A 8 -12.31 26.16 -11.25
C THR A 8 -13.82 26.01 -11.12
N ILE A 9 -14.51 27.10 -10.75
CA ILE A 9 -15.97 27.11 -10.57
C ILE A 9 -16.66 26.92 -11.92
N SER A 10 -16.22 27.63 -12.98
CA SER A 10 -16.78 27.45 -14.33
C SER A 10 -16.65 26.00 -14.80
N ARG A 11 -15.45 25.41 -14.73
CA ARG A 11 -15.23 24.02 -15.16
C ARG A 11 -16.04 23.01 -14.36
N GLU A 12 -16.26 23.26 -13.06
CA GLU A 12 -17.10 22.40 -12.23
C GLU A 12 -18.56 22.45 -12.68
N ILE A 13 -19.08 23.64 -12.93
CA ILE A 13 -20.44 23.84 -13.41
C ILE A 13 -20.61 23.21 -14.80
N ASP A 14 -19.69 23.51 -15.73
CA ASP A 14 -19.73 23.01 -17.10
C ASP A 14 -19.67 21.46 -17.15
N ARG A 15 -18.82 20.84 -16.33
CA ARG A 15 -18.72 19.36 -16.23
C ARG A 15 -19.96 18.70 -15.65
N ASN A 16 -20.74 19.43 -14.84
CA ASN A 16 -21.90 18.91 -14.12
C ASN A 16 -23.24 19.42 -14.67
N GLY A 17 -23.32 19.68 -15.98
CA GLY A 17 -24.57 20.02 -16.67
C GLY A 17 -24.76 21.51 -16.95
N GLY A 18 -23.74 22.34 -16.72
CA GLY A 18 -23.80 23.78 -17.00
C GLY A 18 -24.71 24.54 -16.04
N THR A 19 -24.86 25.84 -16.27
CA THR A 19 -25.58 26.75 -15.36
C THR A 19 -27.06 26.43 -15.18
N THR A 20 -27.70 25.77 -16.15
CA THR A 20 -29.13 25.45 -16.14
C THR A 20 -29.43 24.14 -15.41
N ALA A 21 -28.56 23.14 -15.50
CA ALA A 21 -28.79 21.81 -14.95
C ALA A 21 -27.88 21.46 -13.74
N TYR A 22 -26.96 22.34 -13.33
CA TYR A 22 -26.08 22.09 -12.19
C TYR A 22 -26.86 21.74 -10.92
N ARG A 23 -26.46 20.65 -10.26
CA ARG A 23 -26.95 20.21 -8.95
C ARG A 23 -25.77 19.85 -8.07
N ALA A 24 -25.55 20.61 -7.00
CA ALA A 24 -24.38 20.45 -6.13
C ALA A 24 -24.28 19.04 -5.51
N VAL A 25 -25.41 18.46 -5.09
CA VAL A 25 -25.45 17.11 -4.49
C VAL A 25 -25.06 16.03 -5.51
N GLU A 26 -25.53 16.15 -6.75
CA GLU A 26 -25.19 15.20 -7.82
C GLU A 26 -23.74 15.34 -8.26
N ALA A 27 -23.25 16.57 -8.38
CA ALA A 27 -21.85 16.86 -8.67
C ALA A 27 -20.91 16.25 -7.61
N GLN A 28 -21.26 16.42 -6.33
CA GLN A 28 -20.53 15.82 -5.22
C GLN A 28 -20.56 14.28 -5.28
N ARG A 29 -21.74 13.68 -5.52
CA ARG A 29 -21.88 12.22 -5.63
C ARG A 29 -21.01 11.66 -6.77
N ARG A 30 -21.03 12.31 -7.95
CA ARG A 30 -20.15 11.95 -9.07
C ARG A 30 -18.67 12.10 -8.72
N CYS A 31 -18.30 13.13 -7.98
CA CYS A 31 -16.93 13.30 -7.50
C CYS A 31 -16.50 12.12 -6.61
N GLU A 32 -17.35 11.73 -5.65
CA GLU A 32 -17.12 10.59 -4.75
C GLU A 32 -17.06 9.25 -5.49
N GLU A 33 -17.96 9.02 -6.45
CA GLU A 33 -17.94 7.85 -7.34
C GLU A 33 -16.64 7.79 -8.16
N ASN A 34 -16.21 8.92 -8.73
CA ASN A 34 -14.97 9.00 -9.51
C ASN A 34 -13.70 8.91 -8.64
N LEU A 35 -13.77 9.34 -7.38
CA LEU A 35 -12.68 9.19 -6.40
C LEU A 35 -12.40 7.72 -6.09
N ALA A 36 -13.42 6.86 -6.16
CA ALA A 36 -13.27 5.42 -5.89
C ALA A 36 -12.35 4.72 -6.90
N ARG A 37 -12.21 5.26 -8.13
CA ARG A 37 -11.35 4.73 -9.22
C ARG A 37 -11.27 3.20 -9.23
N PRO A 38 -12.41 2.49 -9.34
CA PRO A 38 -12.41 1.04 -9.29
C PRO A 38 -11.56 0.50 -10.45
N LYS A 39 -10.54 -0.27 -10.12
CA LYS A 39 -9.80 -1.07 -11.09
C LYS A 39 -10.24 -2.50 -10.91
N GLU A 40 -10.69 -3.10 -11.99
CA GLU A 40 -10.96 -4.54 -12.03
C GLU A 40 -9.70 -5.29 -11.60
N ARG A 41 -9.83 -6.23 -10.67
CA ARG A 41 -8.67 -6.95 -10.15
C ARG A 41 -8.20 -7.98 -11.17
N LYS A 42 -6.90 -8.25 -11.23
CA LYS A 42 -6.33 -9.20 -12.19
C LYS A 42 -6.97 -10.61 -12.10
N LEU A 43 -7.30 -11.08 -10.89
CA LEU A 43 -7.95 -12.37 -10.69
C LEU A 43 -9.46 -12.34 -11.02
N GLU A 44 -10.08 -11.18 -11.10
CA GLU A 44 -11.49 -11.05 -11.56
C GLU A 44 -11.53 -10.98 -13.09
N ALA A 45 -10.58 -10.27 -13.70
CA ALA A 45 -10.49 -10.10 -15.16
C ALA A 45 -9.99 -11.34 -15.91
N LEU A 46 -9.25 -12.25 -15.26
CA LEU A 46 -8.62 -13.42 -15.90
C LEU A 46 -9.09 -14.74 -15.24
N PRO A 47 -10.18 -15.35 -15.72
CA PRO A 47 -10.75 -16.57 -15.13
C PRO A 47 -9.77 -17.74 -15.07
N ARG A 48 -8.97 -17.94 -16.12
CA ARG A 48 -7.97 -19.02 -16.17
C ARG A 48 -6.90 -18.90 -15.07
N LEU A 49 -6.44 -17.67 -14.80
CA LEU A 49 -5.49 -17.42 -13.72
C LEU A 49 -6.16 -17.63 -12.35
N HIS A 50 -7.40 -17.19 -12.20
CA HIS A 50 -8.19 -17.39 -10.98
C HIS A 50 -8.36 -18.88 -10.65
N ASP A 51 -8.73 -19.69 -11.64
CA ASP A 51 -8.95 -21.12 -11.46
C ASP A 51 -7.65 -21.83 -11.10
N ALA A 52 -6.54 -21.52 -11.78
CA ALA A 52 -5.23 -22.09 -11.44
C ALA A 52 -4.75 -21.72 -10.02
N VAL A 53 -5.05 -20.49 -9.56
CA VAL A 53 -4.79 -20.10 -8.17
C VAL A 53 -5.66 -20.91 -7.20
N ASN A 54 -6.94 -21.10 -7.51
CA ASN A 54 -7.85 -21.89 -6.67
C ASN A 54 -7.47 -23.36 -6.61
N ASP A 55 -7.02 -23.96 -7.71
CA ASP A 55 -6.55 -25.33 -7.75
C ASP A 55 -5.31 -25.52 -6.87
N GLY A 56 -4.32 -24.63 -6.98
CA GLY A 56 -3.16 -24.64 -6.08
C GLY A 56 -3.54 -24.47 -4.61
N LEU A 57 -4.55 -23.63 -4.30
CA LEU A 57 -5.06 -23.49 -2.93
C LEU A 57 -5.74 -24.78 -2.44
N ARG A 58 -6.55 -25.45 -3.27
CA ARG A 58 -7.18 -26.75 -2.93
C ARG A 58 -6.15 -27.84 -2.62
N GLU A 59 -5.01 -27.80 -3.32
CA GLU A 59 -3.85 -28.66 -3.05
C GLU A 59 -3.03 -28.25 -1.82
N LYS A 60 -3.50 -27.24 -1.06
CA LYS A 60 -2.86 -26.69 0.15
C LYS A 60 -1.49 -26.06 -0.12
N TRP A 61 -1.24 -25.60 -1.34
CA TRP A 61 -0.05 -24.82 -1.63
C TRP A 61 -0.15 -23.45 -0.97
N SER A 62 0.99 -22.92 -0.55
CA SER A 62 1.06 -21.53 -0.09
C SER A 62 0.97 -20.55 -1.26
N PRO A 63 0.47 -19.32 -1.07
CA PRO A 63 0.46 -18.30 -2.11
C PRO A 63 1.82 -18.06 -2.79
N GLN A 64 2.93 -18.20 -2.06
CA GLN A 64 4.28 -18.14 -2.63
C GLN A 64 4.58 -19.32 -3.57
N GLN A 65 4.18 -20.53 -3.18
CA GLN A 65 4.34 -21.71 -4.03
C GLN A 65 3.51 -21.59 -5.30
N ILE A 66 2.25 -21.17 -5.19
CA ILE A 66 1.37 -20.93 -6.35
C ILE A 66 1.99 -19.89 -7.30
N SER A 67 2.36 -18.72 -6.78
CA SER A 67 2.99 -17.65 -7.58
C SER A 67 4.26 -18.10 -8.32
N LYS A 68 5.10 -18.91 -7.67
CA LYS A 68 6.31 -19.47 -8.29
C LYS A 68 5.97 -20.53 -9.34
N ARG A 69 5.06 -21.44 -9.00
CA ARG A 69 4.70 -22.57 -9.83
C ARG A 69 4.00 -22.13 -11.11
N LEU A 70 3.10 -21.14 -11.04
CA LEU A 70 2.48 -20.55 -12.23
C LEU A 70 3.50 -19.96 -13.21
N ARG A 71 4.62 -19.43 -12.72
CA ARG A 71 5.71 -18.93 -13.59
C ARG A 71 6.52 -20.05 -14.22
N GLU A 72 6.70 -21.17 -13.51
CA GLU A 72 7.40 -22.35 -14.02
C GLU A 72 6.57 -23.12 -15.04
N ASP A 73 5.27 -23.31 -14.76
CA ASP A 73 4.36 -24.11 -15.59
C ASP A 73 3.89 -23.34 -16.85
N HIS A 74 3.94 -22.01 -16.81
CA HIS A 74 3.54 -21.14 -17.91
C HIS A 74 4.63 -20.09 -18.23
N PRO A 75 5.82 -20.49 -18.71
CA PRO A 75 6.95 -19.59 -18.88
C PRO A 75 6.70 -18.48 -19.90
N ASP A 76 5.93 -18.74 -20.96
CA ASP A 76 5.69 -17.77 -22.04
C ASP A 76 4.39 -16.97 -21.88
N ASP A 77 3.65 -17.22 -20.79
CA ASP A 77 2.32 -16.64 -20.57
C ASP A 77 2.35 -15.58 -19.46
N GLU A 78 2.35 -14.31 -19.84
CA GLU A 78 2.39 -13.19 -18.90
C GLU A 78 1.07 -12.99 -18.15
N ASP A 79 -0.04 -13.48 -18.70
CA ASP A 79 -1.34 -13.45 -18.01
C ASP A 79 -1.34 -14.37 -16.80
N MET A 80 -0.53 -15.43 -16.82
CA MET A 80 -0.36 -16.37 -15.70
C MET A 80 0.54 -15.82 -14.57
N ARG A 81 1.01 -14.56 -14.66
CA ARG A 81 1.81 -13.92 -13.61
C ARG A 81 0.94 -13.31 -12.53
N VAL A 82 1.09 -13.78 -11.29
CA VAL A 82 0.47 -13.13 -10.13
C VAL A 82 1.45 -13.11 -8.96
N SER A 83 1.48 -12.00 -8.23
CA SER A 83 2.24 -11.90 -6.99
C SER A 83 1.53 -12.68 -5.88
N HIS A 84 2.29 -13.34 -5.02
CA HIS A 84 1.74 -13.96 -3.81
C HIS A 84 1.03 -12.94 -2.90
N GLU A 85 1.41 -11.66 -2.94
CA GLU A 85 0.69 -10.57 -2.25
C GLU A 85 -0.71 -10.35 -2.84
N THR A 86 -0.86 -10.41 -4.16
CA THR A 86 -2.17 -10.28 -4.82
C THR A 86 -3.09 -11.46 -4.48
N ILE A 87 -2.53 -12.68 -4.39
CA ILE A 87 -3.26 -13.86 -3.92
C ILE A 87 -3.71 -13.65 -2.47
N TYR A 88 -2.82 -13.20 -1.57
CA TYR A 88 -3.20 -12.88 -0.20
C TYR A 88 -4.26 -11.80 -0.10
N GLU A 89 -4.12 -10.71 -0.86
CA GLU A 89 -5.08 -9.63 -0.88
C GLU A 89 -6.47 -10.12 -1.32
N CYS A 90 -6.55 -10.94 -2.36
CA CYS A 90 -7.81 -11.56 -2.80
C CYS A 90 -8.41 -12.47 -1.72
N LEU A 91 -7.59 -13.30 -1.07
CA LEU A 91 -8.03 -14.13 0.06
C LEU A 91 -8.62 -13.28 1.19
N TYR A 92 -7.99 -12.15 1.54
CA TYR A 92 -8.48 -11.28 2.62
C TYR A 92 -9.70 -10.44 2.24
N LEU A 93 -9.81 -10.03 0.97
CA LEU A 93 -10.94 -9.25 0.48
C LEU A 93 -12.19 -10.12 0.30
N GLN A 94 -12.03 -11.35 -0.23
CA GLN A 94 -13.11 -12.33 -0.33
C GLN A 94 -13.54 -12.85 1.06
N ALA A 95 -12.66 -12.85 2.06
CA ALA A 95 -12.99 -13.23 3.44
C ALA A 95 -13.94 -12.26 4.19
N ARG A 96 -14.44 -11.19 3.55
CA ARG A 96 -15.47 -10.28 4.10
C ARG A 96 -16.92 -10.79 3.92
N GLY A 97 -17.14 -12.05 3.52
CA GLY A 97 -18.46 -12.71 3.42
C GLY A 97 -18.47 -14.15 3.94
N GLU A 98 -19.61 -14.84 3.86
CA GLU A 98 -19.84 -16.22 4.36
C GLU A 98 -18.97 -17.30 3.68
N LEU A 99 -18.28 -16.97 2.58
CA LEU A 99 -17.23 -17.76 1.93
C LEU A 99 -15.93 -17.86 2.77
N ARG A 100 -16.07 -17.87 4.10
CA ARG A 100 -14.97 -17.90 5.08
C ARG A 100 -14.45 -19.30 5.34
N THR A 101 -15.26 -20.34 5.15
CA THR A 101 -14.99 -21.63 5.80
C THR A 101 -14.15 -22.58 4.94
N GLU A 102 -14.30 -22.57 3.61
CA GLU A 102 -13.61 -23.55 2.74
C GLU A 102 -12.18 -23.11 2.36
N LEU A 103 -11.97 -21.83 2.03
CA LEU A 103 -10.64 -21.30 1.64
C LEU A 103 -9.68 -21.13 2.83
N THR A 104 -10.20 -20.80 4.03
CA THR A 104 -9.36 -20.72 5.24
C THR A 104 -8.84 -22.11 5.67
N VAL A 105 -9.62 -23.17 5.39
CA VAL A 105 -9.22 -24.58 5.63
C VAL A 105 -8.18 -25.06 4.63
N ALA A 106 -8.18 -24.50 3.41
CA ALA A 106 -7.21 -24.83 2.37
C ALA A 106 -5.80 -24.23 2.64
N LEU A 107 -5.71 -23.14 3.41
CA LEU A 107 -4.42 -22.57 3.80
C LEU A 107 -3.71 -23.48 4.80
N ARG A 108 -2.49 -23.90 4.45
CA ARG A 108 -1.62 -24.75 5.31
C ARG A 108 -1.47 -24.27 6.76
N GLN A 109 -1.56 -22.96 7.00
CA GLN A 109 -1.43 -22.36 8.34
C GLN A 109 -2.76 -21.88 8.95
N GLY A 110 -3.89 -21.97 8.23
CA GLY A 110 -5.23 -21.61 8.74
C GLY A 110 -5.41 -20.14 9.19
N ARG A 111 -4.49 -19.23 8.85
CA ARG A 111 -4.54 -17.84 9.30
C ARG A 111 -5.46 -17.00 8.43
N THR A 112 -6.41 -16.32 9.05
CA THR A 112 -7.36 -15.39 8.41
C THR A 112 -6.79 -13.99 8.16
N ARG A 113 -5.66 -13.65 8.79
CA ARG A 113 -4.99 -12.36 8.61
C ARG A 113 -3.48 -12.56 8.53
N ARG A 114 -2.84 -11.78 7.67
CA ARG A 114 -1.39 -11.73 7.57
C ARG A 114 -0.80 -11.20 8.87
N VAL A 115 0.20 -11.89 9.39
CA VAL A 115 1.10 -11.29 10.38
C VAL A 115 1.99 -10.31 9.62
N ASN A 116 1.87 -9.02 9.93
CA ASN A 116 2.76 -8.02 9.39
C ASN A 116 4.20 -8.47 9.67
N ARG A 117 4.91 -8.85 8.62
CA ARG A 117 6.37 -8.87 8.65
C ARG A 117 6.79 -7.41 8.56
N SER A 118 6.63 -6.66 9.65
CA SER A 118 7.48 -5.50 9.83
C SER A 118 8.89 -6.03 9.59
N ARG A 119 9.66 -5.37 8.70
CA ARG A 119 11.10 -5.56 8.70
C ARG A 119 11.48 -5.46 10.17
N ALA A 120 12.14 -6.48 10.72
CA ALA A 120 12.82 -6.33 12.00
C ALA A 120 13.50 -4.97 11.89
N THR A 121 13.10 -4.02 12.75
CA THR A 121 13.65 -2.67 12.75
C THR A 121 15.13 -2.91 12.61
N LYS A 122 15.74 -2.48 11.49
CA LYS A 122 17.18 -2.57 11.36
C LYS A 122 17.66 -1.79 12.58
N THR A 123 18.11 -2.50 13.61
CA THR A 123 19.05 -1.97 14.57
C THR A 123 20.24 -1.66 13.69
N ARG A 124 20.23 -0.48 13.04
CA ARG A 124 21.42 0.15 12.51
C ARG A 124 22.42 -0.04 13.63
N GLY A 125 23.52 -0.75 13.33
CA GLY A 125 24.53 -1.06 14.33
C GLY A 125 24.83 0.21 15.12
N LYS A 126 24.98 0.07 16.44
CA LYS A 126 25.54 1.16 17.25
C LYS A 126 26.80 1.65 16.52
N ILE A 127 26.94 2.96 16.38
CA ILE A 127 28.15 3.56 15.81
C ILE A 127 29.33 3.01 16.62
N VAL A 128 30.24 2.31 15.93
CA VAL A 128 31.48 1.81 16.53
C VAL A 128 32.28 3.04 16.95
N ASP A 129 32.77 3.06 18.19
CA ASP A 129 33.49 4.19 18.79
C ASP A 129 32.65 5.48 18.94
N MET A 130 31.36 5.34 19.24
CA MET A 130 30.51 6.48 19.61
C MET A 130 31.04 7.17 20.87
N VAL A 131 31.58 8.37 20.71
CA VAL A 131 31.93 9.27 21.81
C VAL A 131 30.66 9.87 22.40
N ASN A 132 30.52 9.84 23.73
CA ASN A 132 29.35 10.44 24.37
C ASN A 132 29.42 11.97 24.25
N ILE A 133 28.28 12.66 24.15
CA ILE A 133 28.25 14.12 24.14
C ILE A 133 28.90 14.73 25.41
N SER A 134 28.91 13.98 26.52
CA SER A 134 29.60 14.36 27.75
C SER A 134 31.13 14.37 27.63
N GLU A 135 31.68 13.66 26.65
CA GLU A 135 33.13 13.51 26.43
C GLU A 135 33.64 14.46 25.34
N ARG A 136 32.80 15.37 24.84
CA ARG A 136 33.21 16.32 23.81
C ARG A 136 34.23 17.36 24.35
N PRO A 137 35.12 17.88 23.49
CA PRO A 137 36.00 19.00 23.86
C PRO A 137 35.18 20.24 24.23
N LYS A 138 35.64 21.02 25.22
CA LYS A 138 34.92 22.23 25.69
C LYS A 138 34.80 23.28 24.59
N GLU A 139 35.76 23.30 23.68
CA GLU A 139 35.82 24.18 22.51
C GLU A 139 34.63 23.95 21.55
N ALA A 140 33.96 22.80 21.64
CA ALA A 140 32.75 22.50 20.87
C ALA A 140 31.49 23.19 21.43
N ASP A 141 31.48 23.59 22.70
CA ASP A 141 30.36 24.31 23.32
C ASP A 141 30.15 25.69 22.67
N ASP A 142 31.26 26.36 22.37
CA ASP A 142 31.27 27.73 21.84
C ASP A 142 30.92 27.81 20.35
N ARG A 143 30.91 26.66 19.64
CA ARG A 143 30.61 26.55 18.20
C ARG A 143 31.38 27.56 17.33
N ALA A 144 32.55 28.02 17.80
CA ALA A 144 33.30 29.10 17.15
C ALA A 144 34.18 28.60 15.98
N VAL A 145 34.40 27.29 15.88
CA VAL A 145 35.24 26.67 14.85
C VAL A 145 34.38 25.93 13.83
N PRO A 146 34.58 26.16 12.51
CA PRO A 146 34.00 25.35 11.45
C PRO A 146 34.38 23.88 11.64
N GLY A 147 33.41 23.05 12.01
CA GLY A 147 33.61 21.65 12.43
C GLY A 147 32.84 21.28 13.71
N PHE A 148 32.54 22.26 14.57
CA PHE A 148 31.69 22.10 15.77
C PHE A 148 30.25 22.59 15.57
N TRP A 149 29.88 22.89 14.32
CA TRP A 149 28.53 23.29 13.97
C TRP A 149 27.66 22.06 13.81
N GLU A 150 27.02 21.62 14.89
CA GLU A 150 25.94 20.65 14.82
C GLU A 150 24.63 21.39 14.53
N GLY A 151 23.97 21.04 13.43
CA GLY A 151 22.60 21.48 13.16
C GLY A 151 21.63 20.74 14.08
N ASP A 152 20.69 21.45 14.69
CA ASP A 152 19.66 20.81 15.52
C ASP A 152 18.83 19.86 14.63
N LEU A 153 18.81 18.58 15.00
CA LEU A 153 17.92 17.61 14.37
C LEU A 153 16.48 17.90 14.83
N ILE A 154 15.75 18.69 14.03
CA ILE A 154 14.33 18.92 14.25
C ILE A 154 13.56 17.65 13.85
N ILE A 155 13.25 16.82 14.84
CA ILE A 155 12.32 15.71 14.68
C ILE A 155 10.88 16.23 14.85
N GLY A 156 10.13 16.29 13.76
CA GLY A 156 8.70 16.56 13.78
C GLY A 156 7.92 15.48 14.55
N LYS A 157 6.74 15.83 15.09
CA LYS A 157 5.88 14.92 15.88
C LYS A 157 5.62 13.61 15.13
N GLY A 158 6.36 12.56 15.54
CA GLY A 158 6.20 11.18 15.03
C GLY A 158 7.09 10.78 13.84
N ASN A 159 8.16 11.50 13.50
CA ASN A 159 9.02 11.16 12.35
C ASN A 159 8.23 11.01 11.04
N LYS A 160 7.23 11.88 10.82
CA LYS A 160 6.34 11.84 9.65
C LYS A 160 6.63 12.92 8.60
N SER A 161 7.77 13.59 8.69
CA SER A 161 8.25 14.53 7.67
C SER A 161 9.08 13.82 6.62
#